data_AF-A0A930DPH9-F1
#
_entry.id   AF-A0A930DPH9-F1
#
_cell.length_a   1.000
_cell.length_b   1.000
_cell.length_c   1.000
_cell.angle_alpha   90.00
_cell.angle_beta   90.00
_cell.angle_gamma   90.00
#
_symmetry.space_group_name_H-M   'P 1'
#
loop_
_entity.id
_entity.type
_entity.pdbx_description
1 polymer ?
#
loop_
_entity_poly.entity_id
_entity_poly.type
_entity_poly.pdbx_seq_one_letter_code
_entity_poly.pdbx_strand_id
1 'polypeptide(L)'
;MSKKNIAERKLSFNTRAVHVGQEQADPASGARAVPIYQSTAFVFENCDQAAARFALKEAGNIYTRLTNPTQGVLEERIASLEGGVAA
;
A
#
# COMPACT_ATOMS: atom_id res chain seq x y z
N MET A 1 -16.30 -29.44 0.56
CA MET A 1 -15.97 -28.26 -0.28
C MET A 1 -14.73 -27.60 0.29
N SER A 2 -13.64 -27.49 -0.48
CA SER A 2 -12.43 -26.80 -0.03
C SER A 2 -12.72 -25.30 0.12
N LYS A 3 -12.26 -24.66 1.21
CA LYS A 3 -12.38 -23.21 1.39
C LYS A 3 -11.50 -22.53 0.36
N LYS A 4 -12.08 -21.63 -0.45
CA LYS A 4 -11.32 -20.77 -1.38
C LYS A 4 -10.26 -19.97 -0.63
N ASN A 5 -9.14 -19.68 -1.29
CA ASN A 5 -8.12 -18.78 -0.75
C ASN A 5 -8.77 -17.40 -0.47
N ILE A 6 -8.30 -16.67 0.54
CA ILE A 6 -8.87 -15.37 0.91
C ILE A 6 -8.84 -14.38 -0.27
N ALA A 7 -7.83 -14.46 -1.12
CA ALA A 7 -7.69 -13.66 -2.33
C ALA A 7 -8.80 -13.93 -3.38
N GLU A 8 -9.41 -15.11 -3.36
CA GLU A 8 -10.44 -15.53 -4.32
C GLU A 8 -11.86 -15.33 -3.77
N ARG A 9 -11.98 -14.88 -2.51
CA ARG A 9 -13.26 -14.68 -1.85
C ARG A 9 -13.73 -13.25 -2.09
N LYS A 10 -14.99 -13.10 -2.48
CA LYS A 10 -15.67 -11.80 -2.43
C LYS A 10 -15.92 -11.44 -0.96
N LEU A 11 -15.02 -10.65 -0.39
CA LEU A 11 -15.10 -10.20 1.00
C LEU A 11 -16.24 -9.18 1.18
N SER A 12 -16.82 -9.14 2.38
CA SER A 12 -17.85 -8.14 2.72
C SER A 12 -17.25 -6.74 2.83
N PHE A 13 -18.10 -5.72 2.74
CA PHE A 13 -17.71 -4.32 2.93
C PHE A 13 -16.94 -4.11 4.24
N ASN A 14 -17.48 -4.60 5.37
CA ASN A 14 -16.87 -4.43 6.69
C ASN A 14 -15.49 -5.06 6.80
N THR A 15 -15.28 -6.24 6.21
CA THR A 15 -13.95 -6.87 6.20
C THR A 15 -12.96 -6.03 5.38
N ARG A 16 -13.39 -5.53 4.22
CA ARG A 16 -12.53 -4.72 3.35
C ARG A 16 -12.16 -3.39 4.01
N ALA A 17 -13.12 -2.74 4.67
CA ALA A 17 -12.93 -1.47 5.35
C ALA A 17 -11.91 -1.54 6.49
N VAL A 18 -11.70 -2.72 7.09
CA VAL A 18 -10.73 -2.92 8.16
C VAL A 18 -9.36 -3.38 7.63
N HIS A 19 -9.34 -4.23 6.60
CA HIS A 19 -8.14 -5.00 6.27
C HIS A 19 -7.47 -4.65 4.93
N VAL A 20 -8.18 -4.09 3.95
CA VAL A 20 -7.58 -3.86 2.62
C VAL A 20 -6.47 -2.80 2.70
N GLY A 21 -5.38 -3.04 1.95
CA GLY A 21 -4.17 -2.23 1.90
C GLY A 21 -3.21 -2.52 3.05
N GLN A 22 -3.59 -3.38 3.99
CA GLN A 22 -2.72 -3.90 5.03
C GLN A 22 -3.22 -5.30 5.37
N GLU A 23 -3.06 -6.26 4.48
CA GLU A 23 -3.44 -7.67 4.70
C GLU A 23 -2.38 -8.35 5.59
N GLN A 24 -1.11 -8.03 5.35
CA GLN A 24 0.03 -8.53 6.11
C GLN A 24 0.46 -7.53 7.19
N ALA A 25 1.00 -8.04 8.30
CA ALA A 25 1.59 -7.17 9.32
C ALA A 25 2.84 -6.47 8.76
N ASP A 26 3.19 -5.32 9.33
CA ASP A 26 4.40 -4.58 8.97
C ASP A 26 5.63 -5.50 9.08
N PRO A 27 6.43 -5.67 8.00
CA PRO A 27 7.58 -6.58 8.03
C PRO A 27 8.72 -6.09 8.93
N ALA A 28 8.78 -4.79 9.26
CA ALA A 28 9.84 -4.25 10.09
C ALA A 28 9.64 -4.56 11.59
N SER A 29 8.40 -4.62 12.06
CA SER A 29 8.08 -4.75 13.49
C SER A 29 7.03 -5.81 13.84
N GLY A 30 6.30 -6.34 12.86
CA GLY A 30 5.13 -7.19 13.07
C GLY A 30 3.88 -6.41 13.49
N ALA A 31 3.89 -5.07 13.43
CA ALA A 31 2.72 -4.26 13.80
C ALA A 31 1.51 -4.56 12.90
N ARG A 32 0.34 -4.70 13.53
CA ARG A 32 -0.93 -4.94 12.81
C ARG A 32 -1.55 -3.64 12.29
N ALA A 33 -1.39 -2.56 13.04
CA ALA A 33 -1.80 -1.23 12.62
C ALA A 33 -0.84 -0.69 11.57
N VAL A 34 -1.36 0.08 10.61
CA VAL A 34 -0.55 0.75 9.59
C VAL A 34 0.38 1.74 10.28
N PRO A 35 1.71 1.65 10.09
CA PRO A 35 2.62 2.66 10.61
C PRO A 35 2.35 4.05 10.02
N ILE A 36 2.58 5.09 10.81
CA ILE A 36 2.43 6.48 10.36
C ILE A 36 3.76 6.94 9.78
N TYR A 37 3.86 7.01 8.45
CA TYR A 37 5.02 7.52 7.73
C TYR A 37 4.97 9.05 7.66
N GLN A 38 5.12 9.70 8.81
CA GLN A 38 5.15 11.16 8.97
C GLN A 38 6.49 11.76 8.49
N SER A 39 6.78 11.60 7.21
CA SER A 39 7.99 12.12 6.55
C SER A 39 7.62 12.97 5.34
N THR A 40 8.54 13.82 4.90
CA THR A 40 8.42 14.58 3.65
C THR A 40 9.08 13.87 2.47
N ALA A 41 10.18 13.16 2.70
CA ALA A 41 11.02 12.56 1.66
C ALA A 41 11.49 11.14 2.04
N PHE A 42 11.98 10.40 1.04
CA PHE A 42 12.44 9.02 1.17
C PHE A 42 13.86 8.87 0.60
N VAL A 43 14.68 8.06 1.28
CA VAL A 43 16.07 7.83 0.90
C VAL A 43 16.14 6.82 -0.26
N PHE A 44 17.05 7.06 -1.20
CA PHE A 44 17.43 6.09 -2.23
C PHE A 44 18.67 5.31 -1.80
N GLU A 45 18.73 4.04 -2.16
CA GLU A 45 19.90 3.19 -1.92
C GLU A 45 21.14 3.71 -2.68
N ASN A 46 20.94 4.23 -3.90
CA ASN A 46 21.97 4.82 -4.75
C ASN A 46 21.36 5.75 -5.82
N CYS A 47 22.22 6.40 -6.61
CA CYS A 47 21.81 7.31 -7.68
C CYS A 47 21.03 6.62 -8.81
N ASP A 48 21.32 5.35 -9.11
CA ASP A 48 20.65 4.61 -10.17
C ASP A 48 19.18 4.34 -9.81
N GLN A 49 18.91 3.98 -8.55
CA GLN A 49 17.54 3.83 -8.04
C GLN A 49 16.76 5.15 -8.12
N ALA A 50 17.38 6.27 -7.75
CA ALA A 50 16.75 7.58 -7.86
C ALA A 50 16.35 7.86 -9.32
N ALA A 51 17.27 7.68 -10.26
CA ALA A 51 17.02 7.87 -11.69
C ALA A 51 15.90 6.95 -12.21
N ALA A 52 15.89 5.68 -11.78
CA ALA A 52 14.85 4.72 -12.17
C ALA A 52 13.45 5.12 -11.67
N ARG A 53 13.33 5.58 -10.41
CA ARG A 53 12.05 6.03 -9.85
C ARG A 53 11.52 7.30 -10.51
N PHE A 54 12.38 8.30 -10.73
CA PHE A 54 11.97 9.52 -11.46
C PHE A 54 11.60 9.25 -12.93
N ALA A 55 12.19 8.23 -13.55
CA ALA A 55 11.84 7.79 -14.89
C ALA A 55 10.62 6.83 -14.93
N LEU A 56 9.99 6.55 -13.78
CA LEU A 56 8.87 5.62 -13.62
C LEU A 56 9.20 4.17 -14.08
N LYS A 57 10.49 3.81 -14.09
CA LYS A 57 10.96 2.46 -14.40
C LYS A 57 10.94 1.54 -13.18
N GLU A 58 11.03 2.13 -11.99
CA GLU A 58 10.92 1.45 -10.70
C GLU A 58 9.80 2.11 -9.89
N ALA A 59 8.92 1.31 -9.30
CA ALA A 59 7.93 1.80 -8.35
C ALA A 59 8.58 2.09 -7.00
N GLY A 60 8.18 3.17 -6.34
CA GLY A 60 8.64 3.48 -5.00
C GLY A 60 8.40 4.94 -4.63
N ASN A 61 8.56 5.24 -3.35
CA ASN A 61 8.36 6.60 -2.88
C ASN A 61 9.56 7.48 -3.23
N ILE A 62 9.26 8.75 -3.52
CA ILE A 62 10.23 9.82 -3.79
C ILE A 62 10.03 10.93 -2.77
N TYR A 63 8.81 11.47 -2.71
CA TYR A 63 8.42 12.60 -1.87
C TYR A 63 6.93 12.50 -1.55
N THR A 64 6.54 12.82 -0.31
CA THR A 64 5.17 12.61 0.19
C THR A 64 4.08 13.32 -0.63
N ARG A 65 4.39 14.46 -1.24
CA ARG A 65 3.47 15.16 -2.16
C ARG A 65 3.06 14.31 -3.38
N LEU A 66 3.88 13.32 -3.77
CA LEU A 66 3.58 12.40 -4.86
C LEU A 66 2.92 11.14 -4.30
N THR A 67 3.56 10.47 -3.34
CA THR A 67 3.09 9.22 -2.73
C THR A 67 3.59 9.10 -1.30
N ASN A 68 2.83 8.42 -0.44
CA ASN A 68 3.21 8.09 0.92
C ASN A 68 2.63 6.73 1.33
N PRO A 69 3.39 5.84 2.00
CA PRO A 69 2.88 4.51 2.34
C PRO A 69 1.60 4.52 3.18
N THR A 70 1.46 5.43 4.15
CA THR A 70 0.22 5.52 4.96
C THR A 70 -0.98 5.93 4.11
N GLN A 71 -0.77 6.84 3.14
CA GLN A 71 -1.81 7.27 2.21
C GLN A 71 -2.13 6.18 1.17
N GLY A 72 -1.13 5.41 0.70
CA GLY A 72 -1.33 4.29 -0.23
C GLY A 72 -2.29 3.23 0.34
N VAL A 73 -2.19 2.91 1.63
CA VAL A 73 -3.16 2.01 2.28
C VAL A 73 -4.58 2.57 2.24
N LEU A 74 -4.74 3.88 2.44
CA LEU A 74 -6.05 4.54 2.35
C LEU A 74 -6.58 4.50 0.92
N GLU A 75 -5.75 4.83 -0.07
CA GLU A 75 -6.06 4.83 -1.50
C GLU A 75 -6.56 3.46 -1.96
N GLU A 76 -5.80 2.40 -1.68
CA GLU A 76 -6.18 1.01 -2.00
C GLU A 76 -7.49 0.61 -1.32
N ARG A 77 -7.68 1.02 -0.07
CA ARG A 77 -8.88 0.69 0.70
C ARG A 77 -10.11 1.36 0.11
N ILE A 78 -10.05 2.65 -0.19
CA ILE A 78 -11.18 3.38 -0.80
C ILE A 78 -11.47 2.85 -2.20
N ALA A 79 -10.44 2.62 -3.03
CA ALA A 79 -10.62 2.03 -4.35
C ALA A 79 -11.33 0.68 -4.25
N SER A 80 -10.94 -0.17 -3.29
CA SER A 80 -11.64 -1.41 -3.01
C SER A 80 -13.12 -1.12 -2.67
N LEU A 81 -13.40 -0.32 -1.64
CA LEU A 81 -14.78 -0.09 -1.18
C LEU A 81 -15.71 0.46 -2.28
N GLU A 82 -15.21 1.34 -3.15
CA GLU A 82 -15.95 1.94 -4.26
C GLU A 82 -15.96 1.11 -5.55
N GLY A 83 -15.20 0.01 -5.61
CA GLY A 83 -15.08 -0.83 -6.81
C GLY A 83 -14.20 -0.23 -7.92
N GLY A 84 -13.31 0.70 -7.56
CA GLY A 84 -12.26 1.23 -8.43
C GLY A 84 -11.10 0.25 -8.63
N VAL A 85 -10.28 0.52 -9.65
CA VAL A 85 -9.11 -0.31 -10.01
C VAL A 85 -7.77 0.28 -9.55
N ALA A 86 -7.75 1.57 -9.21
CA ALA A 86 -6.62 2.32 -8.67
C ALA A 86 -7.13 3.65 -8.08
N ALA A 87 -6.28 4.35 -7.32
CA ALA A 87 -6.40 5.78 -7.03
C ALA A 87 -5.49 6.58 -7.98
#